data_AF-A0A928WM27-F1
#
_entry.id   AF-A0A928WM27-F1
#
_cell.length_a   1.000
_cell.length_b   1.000
_cell.length_c   1.000
_cell.angle_alpha   90.00
_cell.angle_beta   90.00
_cell.angle_gamma   90.00
#
_symmetry.space_group_name_H-M   'P 1'
#
loop_
_entity.id
_entity.type
_entity.pdbx_description
1 polymer ?
#
loop_
_entity_poly.entity_id
_entity_poly.type
_entity_poly.pdbx_seq_one_letter_code
_entity_poly.pdbx_strand_id
1 'polypeptide(L)'
;MTQMKWYNEPVNWREQAEILHVNTGAKTDFWQKTHYNFRCDNGNFFYQEVTGNFTVEVKVIGQYQALYDQAGLMIRENEKTWLKCGIEYVEGVQNVSAVVTREYSDWSIVPLSQPSTALWLRVQRRAETVEVQYSLDGENYGSPRVVMIKY
;
A
#
# COMPACT_ATOMS: atom_id res chain seq x y z
N MET A 1 4.02 1.58 -25.18
CA MET A 1 3.15 1.07 -24.10
C MET A 1 4.06 0.77 -22.93
N THR A 2 3.87 1.43 -21.79
CA THR A 2 4.65 1.14 -20.58
C THR A 2 4.14 -0.16 -19.97
N GLN A 3 5.04 -1.12 -19.80
CA GLN A 3 4.76 -2.42 -19.21
C GLN A 3 4.94 -2.33 -17.69
N MET A 4 4.06 -2.98 -16.93
CA MET A 4 4.21 -3.13 -15.48
C MET A 4 5.49 -3.94 -15.17
N LYS A 5 6.13 -3.63 -14.04
CA LYS A 5 7.39 -4.23 -13.59
C LYS A 5 7.34 -4.54 -12.11
N TRP A 6 8.15 -5.50 -11.68
CA TRP A 6 8.34 -5.79 -10.28
C TRP A 6 9.53 -5.02 -9.70
N TYR A 7 9.31 -4.43 -8.53
CA TYR A 7 10.34 -4.10 -7.55
C TYR A 7 10.26 -5.18 -6.46
N ASN A 8 11.33 -5.96 -6.32
CA ASN A 8 11.37 -7.20 -5.54
C ASN A 8 10.29 -8.21 -5.99
N GLU A 9 10.54 -8.88 -7.12
CA GLU A 9 9.61 -9.88 -7.65
C GLU A 9 9.40 -11.05 -6.67
N PRO A 10 8.15 -11.44 -6.36
CA PRO A 10 7.88 -12.60 -5.53
C PRO A 10 8.17 -13.89 -6.30
N VAL A 11 8.48 -14.98 -5.59
CA VAL A 11 8.75 -16.29 -6.22
C VAL A 11 7.51 -16.86 -6.90
N ASN A 12 6.31 -16.55 -6.38
CA ASN A 12 5.06 -17.08 -6.90
C ASN A 12 4.04 -15.95 -7.07
N TRP A 13 3.80 -15.61 -8.32
CA TRP A 13 2.75 -14.69 -8.73
C TRP A 13 2.20 -15.10 -10.10
N ARG A 14 1.02 -14.59 -10.42
CA ARG A 14 0.43 -14.69 -11.76
C ARG A 14 -0.47 -13.50 -12.02
N GLU A 15 -0.47 -13.05 -13.26
CA GLU A 15 -1.40 -12.06 -13.77
C GLU A 15 -2.38 -12.76 -14.70
N GLN A 16 -3.68 -12.61 -14.44
CA GLN A 16 -4.74 -13.20 -15.25
C GLN A 16 -5.85 -12.17 -15.43
N ALA A 17 -6.10 -11.79 -16.69
CA ALA A 17 -6.98 -10.67 -17.04
C ALA A 17 -6.59 -9.39 -16.27
N GLU A 18 -7.41 -8.98 -15.30
CA GLU A 18 -7.21 -7.76 -14.49
C GLU A 18 -6.88 -8.09 -13.02
N ILE A 19 -6.52 -9.35 -12.73
CA ILE A 19 -6.24 -9.83 -11.37
C ILE A 19 -4.76 -10.21 -11.26
N LEU A 20 -4.09 -9.58 -10.31
CA LEU A 20 -2.75 -9.97 -9.87
C LEU A 20 -2.86 -10.84 -8.63
N HIS A 21 -2.43 -12.10 -8.73
CA HIS A 21 -2.27 -12.99 -7.58
C HIS A 21 -0.83 -13.01 -7.13
N VAL A 22 -0.59 -12.83 -5.84
CA VAL A 22 0.74 -12.71 -5.24
C VAL A 22 0.82 -13.55 -3.98
N ASN A 23 1.84 -14.40 -3.88
CA ASN A 23 2.25 -15.02 -2.63
C ASN A 23 3.57 -14.38 -2.18
N THR A 24 3.55 -13.71 -1.04
CA THR A 24 4.73 -13.00 -0.52
C THR A 24 5.78 -13.99 -0.01
N GLY A 25 7.04 -13.58 -0.11
CA GLY A 25 8.15 -14.28 0.55
C GLY A 25 8.21 -13.90 2.04
N ALA A 26 8.88 -14.73 2.84
CA ALA A 26 9.13 -14.41 4.24
C ALA A 26 10.02 -13.17 4.40
N LYS A 27 9.80 -12.40 5.49
CA LYS A 27 10.63 -11.25 5.89
C LYS A 27 10.74 -10.16 4.82
N THR A 28 9.62 -9.85 4.17
CA THR A 28 9.50 -8.76 3.19
C THR A 28 8.78 -7.57 3.83
N ASP A 29 9.32 -6.36 3.69
CA ASP A 29 8.73 -5.14 4.24
C ASP A 29 9.27 -3.85 3.56
N PHE A 30 8.56 -2.75 3.77
CA PHE A 30 8.96 -1.37 3.51
C PHE A 30 8.85 -0.56 4.81
N TRP A 31 9.99 -0.12 5.35
CA TRP A 31 10.07 0.73 6.54
C TRP A 31 11.37 1.52 6.58
N GLN A 32 11.34 2.76 7.07
CA GLN A 32 12.52 3.61 7.24
C GLN A 32 12.63 4.14 8.67
N LYS A 33 13.56 3.56 9.45
CA LYS A 33 14.17 4.03 10.71
C LYS A 33 13.26 4.30 11.91
N THR A 34 12.10 4.92 11.73
CA THR A 34 11.28 5.46 12.81
C THR A 34 11.01 4.39 13.86
N HIS A 35 11.24 4.74 15.14
CA HIS A 35 11.14 3.90 16.32
C HIS A 35 12.12 2.69 16.38
N TYR A 36 12.31 1.95 15.29
CA TYR A 36 13.02 0.67 15.28
C TYR A 36 14.49 0.75 14.84
N ASN A 37 14.93 1.88 14.29
CA ASN A 37 16.28 2.16 13.79
C ASN A 37 16.80 1.21 12.68
N PHE A 38 15.96 0.31 12.14
CA PHE A 38 16.25 -0.50 10.96
C PHE A 38 15.63 0.10 9.70
N ARG A 39 16.05 -0.43 8.54
CA ARG A 39 15.46 -0.11 7.23
C ARG A 39 15.13 -1.40 6.49
N CYS A 40 13.94 -1.43 5.89
CA CYS A 40 13.49 -2.51 5.02
C CYS A 40 12.98 -1.88 3.72
N ASP A 41 13.42 -2.41 2.58
CA ASP A 41 13.03 -1.95 1.24
C ASP A 41 12.92 -3.15 0.28
N ASN A 42 12.49 -4.29 0.82
CA ASN A 42 12.47 -5.60 0.15
C ASN A 42 11.04 -6.15 -0.04
N GLY A 43 10.01 -5.34 0.22
CA GLY A 43 8.61 -5.67 -0.05
C GLY A 43 8.32 -5.81 -1.55
N ASN A 44 7.34 -6.64 -1.91
CA ASN A 44 6.95 -6.85 -3.30
C ASN A 44 6.11 -5.67 -3.82
N PHE A 45 6.48 -5.09 -4.96
CA PHE A 45 5.77 -3.96 -5.55
C PHE A 45 5.68 -4.08 -7.07
N PHE A 46 4.46 -4.26 -7.59
CA PHE A 46 4.17 -4.31 -9.02
C PHE A 46 3.70 -2.93 -9.50
N TYR A 47 4.39 -2.34 -10.47
CA TYR A 47 4.23 -0.93 -10.76
C TYR A 47 4.47 -0.57 -12.23
N GLN A 48 3.98 0.61 -12.61
CA GLN A 48 4.41 1.33 -13.80
C GLN A 48 4.75 2.77 -13.42
N GLU A 49 5.61 3.40 -14.21
CA GLU A 49 5.96 4.81 -14.02
C GLU A 49 4.86 5.70 -14.62
N VAL A 50 4.45 6.72 -13.86
CA VAL A 50 3.41 7.68 -14.26
C VAL A 50 3.90 9.08 -13.94
N THR A 51 3.65 10.04 -14.85
CA THR A 51 3.97 11.45 -14.66
C THR A 51 2.69 12.28 -14.59
N GLY A 52 2.75 13.44 -13.93
CA GLY A 52 1.59 14.33 -13.79
C GLY A 52 0.53 13.82 -12.79
N ASN A 53 -0.68 14.35 -12.91
CA ASN A 53 -1.80 13.98 -12.04
C ASN A 53 -2.33 12.60 -12.44
N PHE A 54 -2.68 11.79 -11.45
CA PHE A 54 -3.24 10.47 -11.68
C PHE A 54 -4.20 10.05 -10.58
N THR A 55 -5.07 9.09 -10.90
CA THR A 55 -5.88 8.34 -9.94
C THR A 55 -5.61 6.87 -10.16
N VAL A 56 -5.39 6.13 -9.08
CA VAL A 56 -5.28 4.67 -9.10
C VAL A 56 -6.31 4.10 -8.13
N GLU A 57 -6.99 3.05 -8.57
CA GLU A 57 -7.96 2.30 -7.78
C GLU A 57 -7.62 0.82 -7.82
N VAL A 58 -7.74 0.15 -6.68
CA VAL A 58 -7.57 -1.31 -6.60
C VAL A 58 -8.52 -1.89 -5.58
N LYS A 59 -8.96 -3.13 -5.83
CA LYS A 59 -9.58 -3.99 -4.84
C LYS A 59 -8.54 -4.98 -4.32
N VAL A 60 -8.25 -4.93 -3.04
CA VAL A 60 -7.32 -5.83 -2.36
C VAL A 60 -8.10 -6.90 -1.62
N ILE A 61 -7.72 -8.16 -1.82
CA ILE A 61 -8.23 -9.32 -1.08
C ILE A 61 -7.01 -10.05 -0.54
N GLY A 62 -7.02 -10.39 0.75
CA GLY A 62 -5.89 -11.05 1.39
C GLY A 62 -6.32 -12.06 2.44
N GLN A 63 -5.45 -13.05 2.67
CA GLN A 63 -5.59 -14.04 3.74
C GLN A 63 -4.63 -13.68 4.88
N TYR A 64 -4.93 -12.59 5.59
CA TYR A 64 -4.10 -12.07 6.67
C TYR A 64 -4.16 -12.98 7.90
N GLN A 65 -3.02 -13.47 8.37
CA GLN A 65 -2.92 -14.44 9.46
C GLN A 65 -1.78 -14.11 10.42
N ALA A 66 -0.63 -13.68 9.91
CA ALA A 66 0.56 -13.40 10.68
C ALA A 66 0.65 -11.91 11.03
N LEU A 67 1.28 -11.62 12.18
CA LEU A 67 1.57 -10.25 12.59
C LEU A 67 2.37 -9.55 11.48
N TYR A 68 1.88 -8.38 11.07
CA TYR A 68 2.39 -7.54 9.99
C TYR A 68 2.15 -8.06 8.57
N ASP A 69 1.20 -8.97 8.34
CA ASP A 69 0.72 -9.23 6.99
C ASP A 69 0.11 -7.95 6.39
N GLN A 70 0.51 -7.61 5.15
CA GLN A 70 0.11 -6.37 4.49
C GLN A 70 -0.20 -6.60 3.02
N ALA A 71 -1.19 -5.88 2.50
CA ALA A 71 -1.46 -5.79 1.07
C ALA A 71 -2.19 -4.48 0.76
N GLY A 72 -1.88 -3.86 -0.37
CA GLY A 72 -2.29 -2.48 -0.61
C GLY A 72 -1.80 -1.86 -1.91
N LEU A 73 -1.80 -0.52 -1.92
CA LEU A 73 -1.22 0.32 -2.96
C LEU A 73 0.03 1.02 -2.45
N MET A 74 0.95 1.29 -3.38
CA MET A 74 2.13 2.11 -3.12
C MET A 74 2.30 3.17 -4.21
N ILE A 75 2.73 4.37 -3.80
CA ILE A 75 3.34 5.38 -4.66
C ILE A 75 4.79 5.50 -4.23
N ARG A 76 5.71 5.44 -5.20
CA ARG A 76 7.15 5.45 -4.93
C ARG A 76 7.87 6.38 -5.88
N GLU A 77 8.69 7.26 -5.31
CA GLU A 77 9.65 8.07 -6.08
C GLU A 77 11.05 7.46 -6.01
N ASN A 78 11.47 7.02 -4.82
CA ASN A 78 12.74 6.33 -4.58
C ASN A 78 12.71 5.59 -3.23
N GLU A 79 13.84 5.03 -2.77
CA GLU A 79 13.94 4.25 -1.52
C GLU A 79 13.70 5.06 -0.24
N LYS A 80 13.81 6.38 -0.30
CA LYS A 80 13.62 7.30 0.83
C LYS A 80 12.29 8.05 0.76
N THR A 81 11.61 8.05 -0.39
CA THR A 81 10.37 8.80 -0.61
C THR A 81 9.31 7.91 -1.24
N TRP A 82 8.35 7.47 -0.43
CA TRP A 82 7.25 6.61 -0.84
C TRP A 82 6.08 6.68 0.13
N LEU A 83 4.93 6.19 -0.30
CA LEU A 83 3.73 5.96 0.50
C LEU A 83 3.24 4.54 0.23
N LYS A 84 2.95 3.76 1.28
CA LYS A 84 2.14 2.53 1.18
C LYS A 84 0.84 2.72 1.95
N CYS A 85 -0.24 2.13 1.46
CA CYS A 85 -1.53 2.13 2.14
C CYS A 85 -2.31 0.86 1.82
N GLY A 86 -3.11 0.37 2.77
CA GLY A 86 -3.90 -0.84 2.59
C GLY A 86 -4.30 -1.48 3.91
N ILE A 87 -4.40 -2.81 3.91
CA ILE A 87 -4.57 -3.57 5.15
C ILE A 87 -3.20 -3.87 5.75
N GLU A 88 -3.11 -3.71 7.07
CA GLU A 88 -2.01 -4.24 7.88
C GLU A 88 -2.58 -4.97 9.11
N TYR A 89 -2.16 -6.21 9.29
CA TYR A 89 -2.66 -7.07 10.35
C TYR A 89 -1.81 -6.94 11.61
N VAL A 90 -2.40 -6.39 12.67
CA VAL A 90 -1.69 -6.12 13.94
C VAL A 90 -2.51 -6.68 15.08
N GLU A 91 -1.88 -7.52 15.92
CA GLU A 91 -2.48 -8.07 17.13
C GLU A 91 -3.88 -8.70 16.94
N GLY A 92 -4.09 -9.40 15.83
CA GLY A 92 -5.36 -10.06 15.53
C GLY A 92 -6.41 -9.17 14.84
N VAL A 93 -6.08 -7.92 14.53
CA VAL A 93 -6.98 -6.93 13.95
C VAL A 93 -6.49 -6.52 12.56
N GLN A 94 -7.41 -6.50 11.59
CA GLN A 94 -7.16 -5.83 10.31
C GLN A 94 -7.27 -4.32 10.50
N ASN A 95 -6.18 -3.60 10.22
CA ASN A 95 -6.15 -2.16 10.25
C ASN A 95 -6.12 -1.61 8.83
N VAL A 96 -6.86 -0.53 8.58
CA VAL A 96 -6.53 0.33 7.45
C VAL A 96 -5.30 1.12 7.85
N SER A 97 -4.21 0.88 7.13
CA SER A 97 -2.88 1.40 7.43
C SER A 97 -2.40 2.28 6.29
N ALA A 98 -1.64 3.31 6.66
CA ALA A 98 -0.87 4.10 5.74
C ALA A 98 0.48 4.48 6.36
N VAL A 99 1.54 4.32 5.57
CA VAL A 99 2.89 4.75 5.92
C VAL A 99 3.35 5.77 4.90
N VAL A 100 3.68 6.97 5.36
CA VAL A 100 4.28 8.04 4.56
C VAL A 100 5.75 8.12 4.91
N THR A 101 6.62 7.97 3.92
CA THR A 101 8.06 7.92 4.14
C THR A 101 8.78 9.06 3.44
N ARG A 102 9.55 9.83 4.22
CA ARG A 102 10.53 10.83 3.77
C ARG A 102 11.80 10.71 4.61
N GLU A 103 12.68 9.81 4.21
CA GLU A 103 13.84 9.33 4.99
C GLU A 103 13.53 8.63 6.32
N TYR A 104 12.33 8.88 6.86
CA TYR A 104 11.72 8.33 8.06
C TYR A 104 10.26 8.00 7.74
N SER A 105 9.79 6.86 8.25
CA SER A 105 8.40 6.42 8.08
C SER A 105 7.50 7.01 9.16
N ASP A 106 6.40 7.61 8.75
CA ASP A 106 5.29 8.02 9.61
C ASP A 106 4.14 7.05 9.37
N TRP A 107 3.66 6.38 10.43
CA TRP A 107 2.70 5.29 10.34
C TRP A 107 1.40 5.64 11.07
N SER A 108 0.30 5.51 10.35
CA SER A 108 -1.05 5.73 10.86
C SER A 108 -1.91 4.51 10.59
N ILE A 109 -2.69 4.10 11.59
CA ILE A 109 -3.62 2.98 11.50
C ILE A 109 -4.99 3.34 12.04
N VAL A 110 -6.01 2.74 11.44
CA VAL A 110 -7.39 2.77 11.94
C VAL A 110 -7.89 1.32 11.98
N PRO A 111 -8.26 0.78 13.15
CA PRO A 111 -8.76 -0.58 13.25
C PRO A 111 -10.11 -0.70 12.54
N LEU A 112 -10.30 -1.78 11.79
CA LEU A 112 -11.62 -2.15 11.29
C LEU A 112 -12.44 -2.75 12.43
N SER A 113 -13.71 -2.35 12.54
CA SER A 113 -14.63 -2.89 13.55
C SER A 113 -14.93 -4.38 13.33
N GLN A 114 -14.84 -4.85 12.09
CA GLN A 114 -14.94 -6.26 11.71
C GLN A 114 -13.94 -6.55 10.58
N PRO A 115 -13.39 -7.77 10.50
CA PRO A 115 -12.57 -8.18 9.38
C PRO A 115 -13.32 -8.02 8.05
N SER A 116 -12.66 -7.46 7.04
CA SER A 116 -13.21 -7.37 5.69
C SER A 116 -12.59 -8.41 4.78
N THR A 117 -13.38 -8.96 3.87
CA THR A 117 -12.87 -9.81 2.78
C THR A 117 -12.13 -8.99 1.73
N ALA A 118 -12.51 -7.72 1.55
CA ALA A 118 -11.91 -6.85 0.55
C ALA A 118 -11.78 -5.42 1.04
N LEU A 119 -10.73 -4.74 0.60
CA LEU A 119 -10.55 -3.31 0.77
C LEU A 119 -10.39 -2.68 -0.60
N TRP A 120 -11.22 -1.69 -0.91
CA TRP A 120 -11.03 -0.83 -2.07
C TRP A 120 -10.20 0.36 -1.65
N LEU A 121 -9.15 0.65 -2.42
CA LEU A 121 -8.29 1.80 -2.20
C LEU A 121 -8.37 2.69 -3.43
N ARG A 122 -8.45 4.00 -3.19
CA ARG A 122 -8.29 5.02 -4.21
C ARG A 122 -7.19 5.96 -3.76
N VAL A 123 -6.18 6.14 -4.62
CA VAL A 123 -5.13 7.13 -4.39
C VAL A 123 -5.13 8.12 -5.53
N GLN A 124 -5.21 9.41 -5.19
CA GLN A 124 -5.22 10.50 -6.15
C GLN A 124 -4.01 11.39 -5.92
N ARG A 125 -3.22 11.62 -6.98
CA ARG A 125 -2.20 12.65 -7.00
C ARG A 125 -2.70 13.87 -7.76
N ARG A 126 -2.69 15.04 -7.12
CA ARG A 126 -2.99 16.34 -7.73
C ARG A 126 -1.90 17.34 -7.37
N ALA A 127 -1.09 17.74 -8.36
CA ALA A 127 0.06 18.61 -8.16
C ALA A 127 0.98 18.07 -7.04
N GLU A 128 1.09 18.78 -5.92
CA GLU A 128 1.85 18.40 -4.74
C GLU A 128 1.10 17.45 -3.79
N THR A 129 -0.22 17.28 -3.92
CA THR A 129 -0.99 16.47 -2.98
C THR A 129 -1.12 15.01 -3.42
N VAL A 130 -1.10 14.10 -2.45
CA VAL A 130 -1.50 12.69 -2.60
C VAL A 130 -2.55 12.37 -1.54
N GLU A 131 -3.74 11.99 -1.98
CA GLU A 131 -4.87 11.67 -1.12
C GLU A 131 -5.18 10.18 -1.16
N VAL A 132 -5.37 9.57 0.01
CA VAL A 132 -5.76 8.15 0.14
C VAL A 132 -7.18 8.05 0.69
N GLN A 133 -8.02 7.32 -0.02
CA GLN A 133 -9.38 6.94 0.39
C GLN A 133 -9.52 5.43 0.38
N TYR A 134 -10.41 4.91 1.22
CA TYR A 134 -10.81 3.51 1.19
C TYR A 134 -12.32 3.34 1.22
N SER A 135 -12.77 2.17 0.78
CA SER A 135 -14.15 1.70 0.86
C SER A 135 -14.18 0.21 1.22
N LEU A 136 -15.24 -0.22 1.91
CA LEU A 136 -15.52 -1.61 2.26
C LEU A 136 -16.55 -2.27 1.34
N ASP A 137 -17.26 -1.49 0.53
CA ASP A 137 -18.28 -1.96 -0.41
C ASP A 137 -17.93 -1.68 -1.88
N GLY A 138 -16.90 -0.87 -2.13
CA GLY A 138 -16.49 -0.42 -3.46
C GLY A 138 -17.31 0.76 -4.00
N GLU A 139 -18.32 1.23 -3.26
CA GLU A 139 -19.24 2.29 -3.67
C GLU A 139 -19.05 3.56 -2.83
N ASN A 140 -19.02 3.39 -1.50
CA ASN A 140 -18.95 4.49 -0.54
C ASN A 140 -17.51 4.69 -0.08
N TYR A 141 -16.82 5.65 -0.70
CA TYR A 141 -15.50 6.09 -0.26
C TYR A 141 -15.64 7.15 0.83
N GLY A 142 -15.01 6.89 1.99
CA GLY A 142 -14.96 7.87 3.06
C GLY A 142 -14.13 9.11 2.71
N SER A 143 -14.16 10.11 3.60
CA SER A 143 -13.24 11.25 3.52
C SER A 143 -11.78 10.78 3.43
N PRO A 144 -10.91 11.51 2.70
CA PRO A 144 -9.49 11.19 2.64
C PRO A 144 -8.89 11.02 4.04
N ARG A 145 -8.15 9.92 4.21
CA ARG A 145 -7.53 9.55 5.50
C ARG A 145 -6.10 10.03 5.62
N VAL A 146 -5.38 10.10 4.51
CA VAL A 146 -4.01 10.58 4.44
C VAL A 146 -3.88 11.57 3.30
N VAL A 147 -3.23 12.69 3.57
CA VAL A 147 -2.83 13.69 2.59
C VAL A 147 -1.33 13.90 2.72
N MET A 148 -0.58 13.61 1.66
CA MET A 148 0.85 13.97 1.57
C MET A 148 1.00 15.22 0.72
N ILE A 149 1.78 16.21 1.16
CA ILE A 149 2.13 17.41 0.37
C ILE A 149 3.60 17.33 -0.02
N LYS A 150 3.92 17.24 -1.31
CA LYS A 150 5.27 17.33 -1.86
C LYS A 150 5.78 18.78 -1.77
N TYR A 151 6.44 19.11 -0.65
CA TYR A 151 7.42 20.21 -0.60
C TYR A 151 8.73 19.76 -1.26
#